data_AF-A0A511K999-F1
#
_entry.id   AF-A0A511K999-F1
#
_cell.length_a   1.000
_cell.length_b   1.000
_cell.length_c   1.000
_cell.angle_alpha   90.00
_cell.angle_beta   90.00
_cell.angle_gamma   90.00
#
_symmetry.space_group_name_H-M   'P 1'
#
loop_
_entity.id
_entity.type
_entity.pdbx_description
1 polymer ?
#
loop_
_entity_poly.entity_id
_entity_poly.type
_entity_poly.pdbx_seq_one_letter_code
_entity_poly.pdbx_strand_id
1 'polypeptide(L)'
;MEEPDYSSTPYLSSSLDDIFYIIKKTIQRLVSTAQIDNLVAMSKELRSVLDRDVAEIWRARIEAAFKDLAASQTAQSGMAIGVSGIGSVAAMGGRAREEERERREKEARNVFIVYLNNLDTAASYTSRLLAEVLASEALESSFFLTSELERARTSLSLLRNSEEKFRSVLKSGLDHLFNQLVRPKLRPLLSEVYKDVSYKLDEDAYNEAEYRDDVRKRFVKGWDALMSAYRDSLTESNFDLFFSTAVNVLVRPWESMVRGMKFTELGALRLDRDIRTILSYLSSQAPFASGSLRESLSRLQQIATLLTLDSADEAEEVLSASGNRLTSSEVSSIRALLV
;
A
#
# COMPACT_ATOMS: atom_id res chain seq x y z
N MET A 1 25.11 -16.13 0.78
CA MET A 1 24.40 -15.41 -0.30
C MET A 1 22.94 -15.51 0.04
N GLU A 2 22.27 -14.37 0.25
CA GLU A 2 20.82 -14.33 0.53
C GLU A 2 20.13 -14.49 -0.83
N GLU A 3 19.49 -15.63 -1.08
CA GLU A 3 18.68 -15.82 -2.28
C GLU A 3 17.22 -15.46 -1.94
N PRO A 4 16.64 -14.44 -2.60
CA PRO A 4 15.23 -14.15 -2.44
C PRO A 4 14.41 -15.32 -2.99
N ASP A 5 13.59 -15.93 -2.14
CA ASP A 5 12.71 -17.03 -2.54
C ASP A 5 11.44 -16.45 -3.18
N TYR A 6 11.37 -16.54 -4.51
CA TYR A 6 10.18 -16.13 -5.27
C TYR A 6 9.13 -17.25 -5.40
N SER A 7 9.36 -18.40 -4.78
CA SER A 7 8.41 -19.53 -4.76
C SER A 7 7.46 -19.48 -3.57
N SER A 8 7.76 -18.70 -2.52
CA SER A 8 6.87 -18.49 -1.38
C SER A 8 5.86 -17.38 -1.66
N THR A 9 4.60 -17.57 -1.28
CA THR A 9 3.60 -16.49 -1.21
C THR A 9 3.22 -16.29 0.26
N PRO A 10 3.53 -15.14 0.88
CA PRO A 10 4.21 -13.96 0.34
C PRO A 10 5.72 -14.17 0.10
N TYR A 11 6.37 -13.29 -0.66
CA TYR A 11 7.83 -13.35 -0.88
C TYR A 11 8.56 -13.05 0.44
N LEU A 12 9.35 -14.00 0.93
CA LEU A 12 10.12 -13.87 2.17
C LEU A 12 11.59 -14.23 1.93
N SER A 13 12.46 -13.77 2.84
CA SER A 13 13.86 -14.25 2.86
C SER A 13 13.97 -15.46 3.76
N SER A 14 14.77 -16.45 3.34
CA SER A 14 15.13 -17.61 4.16
C SER A 14 15.88 -17.22 5.44
N SER A 15 16.51 -16.03 5.47
CA SER A 15 17.24 -15.55 6.66
C SER A 15 16.33 -15.16 7.81
N LEU A 16 15.05 -14.86 7.55
CA LEU A 16 14.12 -14.37 8.57
C LEU A 16 13.89 -15.39 9.69
N ASP A 17 13.56 -16.63 9.31
CA ASP A 17 13.27 -17.69 10.27
C ASP A 17 14.51 -18.05 11.10
N ASP A 18 15.68 -18.10 10.46
CA ASP A 18 16.95 -18.35 11.13
C ASP A 18 17.27 -17.27 12.18
N ILE A 19 17.09 -15.99 11.82
CA ILE A 19 17.29 -14.86 12.75
C ILE A 19 16.39 -15.03 13.98
N PHE A 20 15.09 -15.23 13.78
CA PHE A 20 14.16 -15.33 14.92
C PHE A 20 14.30 -16.63 15.71
N TYR A 21 14.73 -17.72 15.07
CA TYR A 21 15.11 -18.95 15.76
C TYR A 21 16.30 -18.71 16.70
N ILE A 22 17.35 -18.04 16.23
CA ILE A 22 18.53 -17.71 17.04
C ILE A 22 18.15 -16.77 18.19
N ILE A 23 17.32 -15.77 17.94
CA ILE A 23 16.85 -14.83 18.98
C ILE A 23 16.04 -15.57 20.04
N LYS A 24 15.10 -16.43 19.63
CA LYS A 24 14.31 -17.25 20.56
C LYS A 24 15.21 -18.12 21.44
N LYS A 25 16.17 -18.83 20.84
CA LYS A 25 17.13 -19.65 21.60
C LYS A 25 18.00 -18.84 22.54
N THR A 26 18.40 -17.63 22.13
CA THR A 26 19.20 -16.73 22.96
C THR A 26 18.40 -16.28 24.17
N ILE A 27 17.15 -15.84 24.01
CA ILE A 27 16.28 -15.44 25.12
C ILE A 27 16.04 -16.61 26.08
N GLN A 28 15.72 -17.80 25.57
CA GLN A 28 15.52 -19.00 26.39
C GLN A 28 16.76 -19.33 27.24
N ARG A 29 17.96 -19.22 26.66
CA ARG A 29 19.22 -19.42 27.37
C ARG A 29 19.44 -18.34 28.44
N LEU A 30 19.18 -17.07 28.12
CA LEU A 30 19.31 -15.96 29.07
C LEU A 30 18.41 -16.18 30.29
N VAL A 31 17.15 -16.56 30.07
CA VAL A 31 16.22 -16.89 31.17
C VAL A 31 16.75 -18.04 32.02
N SER A 32 17.26 -19.11 31.40
CA SER A 32 17.80 -20.28 32.13
C SER A 32 19.03 -19.99 33.00
N THR A 33 19.73 -18.86 32.78
CA THR A 33 20.86 -18.46 33.63
C THR A 33 20.44 -17.95 35.00
N ALA A 34 19.16 -17.58 35.19
CA ALA A 34 18.61 -17.00 36.41
C ALA A 34 19.41 -15.79 36.95
N GLN A 35 20.10 -15.05 36.07
CA GLN A 35 20.93 -13.89 36.42
C GLN A 35 20.27 -12.61 35.88
N ILE A 36 19.64 -11.82 36.76
CA ILE A 36 18.84 -10.66 36.35
C ILE A 36 19.66 -9.59 35.62
N ASP A 37 20.86 -9.26 36.10
CA ASP A 37 21.67 -8.20 35.49
C ASP A 37 22.17 -8.60 34.10
N ASN A 38 22.49 -9.88 33.89
CA ASN A 38 22.81 -10.43 32.58
C ASN A 38 21.61 -10.40 31.63
N LEU A 39 20.41 -10.78 32.11
CA LEU A 39 19.19 -10.72 31.31
C LEU A 39 18.89 -9.28 30.88
N VAL A 40 19.02 -8.32 31.79
CA VAL A 40 18.79 -6.90 31.49
C VAL A 40 19.80 -6.39 30.45
N ALA A 41 21.08 -6.62 30.68
CA ALA A 41 22.14 -6.20 29.76
C ALA A 41 21.95 -6.82 28.36
N MET A 42 21.70 -8.13 28.30
CA MET A 42 21.56 -8.84 27.04
C MET A 42 20.24 -8.54 26.33
N SER A 43 19.17 -8.22 27.04
CA SER A 43 17.92 -7.74 26.42
C SER A 43 18.14 -6.42 25.69
N LYS A 44 18.96 -5.53 26.25
CA LYS A 44 19.35 -4.28 25.59
C LYS A 44 20.17 -4.54 24.33
N GLU A 45 21.12 -5.47 24.38
CA GLU A 45 21.92 -5.84 23.21
C GLU A 45 21.06 -6.53 22.13
N LEU A 46 20.14 -7.43 22.50
CA LEU A 46 19.20 -8.05 21.56
C LEU A 46 18.34 -7.00 20.84
N ARG A 47 17.87 -5.98 21.56
CA ARG A 47 17.19 -4.84 20.94
C ARG A 47 18.11 -4.10 19.96
N SER A 48 19.35 -3.82 20.36
CA SER A 48 20.33 -3.15 19.49
C SER A 48 20.56 -3.92 18.19
N VAL A 49 20.65 -5.25 18.27
CA VAL A 49 20.77 -6.14 17.09
C VAL A 49 19.52 -6.09 16.22
N LEU A 50 18.32 -6.22 16.79
CA LEU A 50 17.06 -6.12 16.05
C LEU A 50 16.91 -4.75 15.35
N ASP A 51 17.21 -3.68 16.07
CA ASP A 51 17.06 -2.32 15.55
C ASP A 51 18.12 -2.00 14.48
N ARG A 52 19.41 -2.29 14.74
CA ARG A 52 20.52 -1.88 13.86
C ARG A 52 20.90 -2.92 12.83
N ASP A 53 21.04 -4.17 13.23
CA ASP A 53 21.59 -5.20 12.36
C ASP A 53 20.50 -5.89 11.54
N VAL A 54 19.23 -5.80 11.97
CA VAL A 54 18.10 -6.30 11.19
C VAL A 54 17.38 -5.14 10.49
N ALA A 55 16.77 -4.22 11.25
CA ALA A 55 15.90 -3.20 10.66
C ALA A 55 16.66 -2.24 9.73
N GLU A 56 17.81 -1.70 10.17
CA GLU A 56 18.58 -0.75 9.35
C GLU A 56 19.28 -1.42 8.16
N ILE A 57 19.69 -2.69 8.27
CA ILE A 57 20.25 -3.42 7.14
C ILE A 57 19.17 -3.65 6.07
N TRP A 58 17.98 -4.12 6.45
CA TRP A 58 16.89 -4.28 5.50
C TRP A 58 16.45 -2.93 4.91
N ARG A 59 16.41 -1.85 5.70
CA ARG A 59 16.21 -0.48 5.17
C ARG A 59 17.26 -0.11 4.12
N ALA A 60 18.53 -0.37 4.39
CA ALA A 60 19.61 -0.07 3.45
C ALA A 60 19.50 -0.90 2.16
N ARG A 61 19.07 -2.17 2.24
CA ARG A 61 18.81 -3.03 1.08
C ARG A 61 17.65 -2.51 0.23
N ILE A 62 16.56 -2.11 0.88
CA ILE A 62 15.40 -1.43 0.29
C ILE A 62 15.85 -0.17 -0.47
N GLU A 63 16.66 0.70 0.14
CA GLU A 63 17.15 1.93 -0.49
C GLU A 63 18.14 1.67 -1.64
N ALA A 64 18.99 0.64 -1.51
CA ALA A 64 19.94 0.26 -2.55
C ALA A 64 19.24 -0.19 -3.83
N ALA A 65 18.17 -0.99 -3.72
CA ALA A 65 17.40 -1.47 -4.87
C ALA A 65 16.88 -0.31 -5.77
N PHE A 66 16.47 0.81 -5.17
CA PHE A 66 16.05 1.99 -5.94
C PHE A 66 17.19 2.81 -6.50
N LYS A 67 18.32 2.90 -5.79
CA LYS A 67 19.53 3.58 -6.32
C LYS A 67 20.01 2.89 -7.58
N ASP A 68 20.02 1.56 -7.59
CA ASP A 68 20.40 0.78 -8.76
C ASP A 68 19.40 0.98 -9.91
N LEU A 69 18.10 1.00 -9.61
CA LEU A 69 17.07 1.30 -10.61
C LEU A 69 17.24 2.72 -11.19
N ALA A 70 17.42 3.75 -10.36
CA ALA A 70 17.58 5.14 -10.79
C ALA A 70 18.88 5.38 -11.56
N ALA A 71 20.00 4.82 -11.10
CA ALA A 71 21.29 4.90 -11.80
C ALA A 71 21.19 4.27 -13.20
N SER A 72 20.49 3.13 -13.32
CA SER A 72 20.28 2.47 -14.61
C SER A 72 19.42 3.30 -15.57
N GLN A 73 18.37 3.98 -15.07
CA GLN A 73 17.54 4.89 -15.88
C GLN A 73 18.33 6.10 -16.39
N THR A 74 19.22 6.64 -15.56
CA THR A 74 20.06 7.81 -15.91
C THR A 74 21.15 7.44 -16.91
N ALA A 75 21.78 6.27 -16.76
CA ALA A 75 22.76 5.75 -17.70
C ALA A 75 22.15 5.44 -19.09
N GLN A 76 20.91 4.91 -19.11
CA GLN A 76 20.20 4.61 -20.36
C GLN A 76 19.76 5.89 -21.10
N SER A 77 19.35 6.94 -20.38
CA SER A 77 19.00 8.24 -20.98
C SER A 77 20.22 9.00 -21.51
N GLY A 78 21.38 8.87 -20.86
CA GLY A 78 22.66 9.40 -21.36
C GLY A 78 23.15 8.72 -22.65
N MET A 79 22.94 7.41 -22.82
CA MET A 79 23.27 6.69 -24.07
C MET A 79 22.29 6.96 -25.22
N ALA A 80 21.05 7.38 -24.93
CA ALA A 80 20.06 7.72 -25.97
C ALA A 80 20.43 9.01 -26.72
N ILE A 81 21.08 9.97 -26.04
CA ILE A 81 21.55 11.23 -26.67
C ILE A 81 22.72 10.98 -27.64
N GLY A 82 23.57 9.97 -27.39
CA GLY A 82 24.74 9.67 -28.22
C GLY A 82 24.48 8.86 -29.51
N VAL A 83 23.26 8.34 -29.71
CA VAL A 83 22.94 7.39 -30.82
C VAL A 83 21.92 7.98 -31.81
N SER A 84 21.60 9.27 -31.73
CA SER A 84 20.61 9.95 -32.61
C SER A 84 21.00 10.04 -34.10
N GLY A 85 22.14 9.47 -34.51
CA GLY A 85 22.72 9.64 -35.86
C GLY A 85 22.37 8.59 -36.93
N ILE A 86 21.78 7.42 -36.64
CA ILE A 86 21.55 6.38 -37.67
C ILE A 86 20.15 5.74 -37.53
N GLY A 87 19.20 6.24 -38.33
CA GLY A 87 17.75 6.06 -38.21
C GLY A 87 17.13 4.73 -38.66
N SER A 88 17.81 3.58 -38.60
CA SER A 88 17.20 2.29 -38.96
C SER A 88 17.49 1.11 -38.02
N VAL A 89 18.55 1.18 -37.20
CA VAL A 89 18.85 0.15 -36.17
C VAL A 89 18.22 0.48 -34.81
N ALA A 90 17.76 1.73 -34.63
CA ALA A 90 17.17 2.21 -33.38
C ALA A 90 15.85 1.52 -32.99
N ALA A 91 15.06 1.04 -33.96
CA ALA A 91 13.75 0.44 -33.69
C ALA A 91 13.84 -0.99 -33.13
N MET A 92 14.81 -1.81 -33.57
CA MET A 92 15.05 -3.14 -32.98
C MET A 92 15.69 -3.06 -31.60
N GLY A 93 16.57 -2.07 -31.37
CA GLY A 93 17.16 -1.83 -30.05
C GLY A 93 16.17 -1.29 -29.02
N GLY A 94 15.07 -0.66 -29.46
CA GLY A 94 14.05 -0.08 -28.57
C GLY A 94 13.27 -1.11 -27.76
N ARG A 95 12.74 -2.16 -28.41
CA ARG A 95 11.95 -3.21 -27.73
C ARG A 95 12.78 -4.01 -26.74
N ALA A 96 13.98 -4.46 -27.13
CA ALA A 96 14.86 -5.19 -26.22
C ALA A 96 15.29 -4.35 -25.00
N ARG A 97 15.48 -3.03 -25.17
CA ARG A 97 15.79 -2.11 -24.06
C ARG A 97 14.60 -1.89 -23.13
N GLU A 98 13.39 -1.82 -23.69
CA GLU A 98 12.15 -1.68 -22.91
C GLU A 98 11.89 -2.94 -22.09
N GLU A 99 12.01 -4.12 -22.69
CA GLU A 99 11.92 -5.42 -22.01
C GLU A 99 12.98 -5.55 -20.89
N GLU A 100 14.23 -5.15 -21.14
CA GLU A 100 15.27 -5.19 -20.12
C GLU A 100 15.00 -4.21 -18.97
N ARG A 101 14.46 -3.02 -19.27
CA ARG A 101 14.04 -2.05 -18.25
C ARG A 101 12.91 -2.60 -17.40
N GLU A 102 11.89 -3.20 -18.01
CA GLU A 102 10.77 -3.81 -17.31
C GLU A 102 11.23 -4.96 -16.42
N ARG A 103 12.14 -5.82 -16.92
CA ARG A 103 12.74 -6.90 -16.13
C ARG A 103 13.46 -6.37 -14.90
N ARG A 104 14.29 -5.33 -15.05
CA ARG A 104 15.01 -4.71 -13.92
C ARG A 104 14.09 -4.04 -12.92
N GLU A 105 13.04 -3.35 -13.39
CA GLU A 105 12.02 -2.76 -12.51
C GLU A 105 11.30 -3.86 -11.73
N LYS A 106 10.96 -4.98 -12.38
CA LYS A 106 10.35 -6.15 -11.73
C LYS A 106 11.28 -6.78 -10.68
N GLU A 107 12.56 -6.95 -10.99
CA GLU A 107 13.54 -7.49 -10.04
C GLU A 107 13.73 -6.58 -8.84
N ALA A 108 13.93 -5.28 -9.06
CA ALA A 108 14.04 -4.28 -8.00
C ALA A 108 12.79 -4.26 -7.12
N ARG A 109 11.60 -4.28 -7.73
CA ARG A 109 10.31 -4.38 -7.02
C ARG A 109 10.25 -5.63 -6.15
N ASN A 110 10.60 -6.79 -6.69
CA ASN A 110 10.50 -8.05 -5.95
C ASN A 110 11.46 -8.08 -4.76
N VAL A 111 12.71 -7.62 -4.92
CA VAL A 111 13.67 -7.48 -3.81
C VAL A 111 13.11 -6.55 -2.73
N PHE A 112 12.50 -5.44 -3.13
CA PHE A 112 11.89 -4.50 -2.21
C PHE A 112 10.77 -5.15 -1.39
N ILE A 113 9.86 -5.86 -2.07
CA ILE A 113 8.72 -6.54 -1.47
C ILE A 113 9.16 -7.60 -0.45
N VAL A 114 10.20 -8.39 -0.77
CA VAL A 114 10.78 -9.37 0.17
C VAL A 114 11.13 -8.71 1.50
N TYR A 115 11.89 -7.61 1.47
CA TYR A 115 12.31 -6.96 2.72
C TYR A 115 11.16 -6.27 3.46
N LEU A 116 10.15 -5.76 2.77
CA LEU A 116 8.93 -5.25 3.40
C LEU A 116 8.15 -6.36 4.11
N ASN A 117 7.98 -7.51 3.46
CA ASN A 117 7.31 -8.66 4.07
C ASN A 117 8.10 -9.22 5.24
N ASN A 118 9.44 -9.22 5.15
CA ASN A 118 10.30 -9.59 6.27
C ASN A 118 10.12 -8.64 7.46
N LEU A 119 10.04 -7.32 7.23
CA LEU A 119 9.79 -6.34 8.30
C LEU A 119 8.43 -6.57 8.98
N ASP A 120 7.37 -6.82 8.19
CA ASP A 120 6.03 -7.10 8.71
C ASP A 120 5.99 -8.41 9.52
N THR A 121 6.60 -9.46 8.98
CA THR A 121 6.68 -10.77 9.64
C THR A 121 7.56 -10.70 10.88
N ALA A 122 8.69 -9.98 10.84
CA ALA A 122 9.57 -9.75 11.98
C ALA A 122 8.89 -8.99 13.12
N ALA A 123 8.06 -7.99 12.79
CA ALA A 123 7.23 -7.32 13.79
C ALA A 123 6.28 -8.30 14.48
N SER A 124 5.58 -9.13 13.69
CA SER A 124 4.68 -10.16 14.19
C SER A 124 5.40 -11.23 15.03
N TYR A 125 6.58 -11.69 14.59
CA TYR A 125 7.41 -12.65 15.31
C TYR A 125 7.93 -12.08 16.62
N THR A 126 8.34 -10.80 16.64
CA THR A 126 8.77 -10.11 17.87
C THR A 126 7.64 -10.08 18.89
N SER A 127 6.43 -9.67 18.48
CA SER A 127 5.28 -9.63 19.37
C SER A 127 4.90 -11.02 19.89
N ARG A 128 4.88 -12.04 19.03
CA ARG A 128 4.53 -13.42 19.42
C ARG A 128 5.56 -14.04 20.34
N LEU A 129 6.85 -13.90 20.02
CA LEU A 129 7.95 -14.40 20.84
C LEU A 129 7.93 -13.76 22.23
N LEU A 130 7.71 -12.45 22.30
CA LEU A 130 7.65 -11.75 23.56
C LEU A 130 6.46 -12.20 24.42
N ALA A 131 5.28 -12.36 23.81
CA ALA A 131 4.12 -12.90 24.52
C ALA A 131 4.37 -14.32 25.05
N GLU A 132 4.98 -15.19 24.25
CA GLU A 132 5.35 -16.56 24.63
C GLU A 132 6.31 -16.58 25.82
N VAL A 133 7.36 -15.75 25.78
CA VAL A 133 8.38 -15.71 26.84
C VAL A 133 7.83 -15.11 28.14
N LEU A 134 7.05 -14.02 28.05
CA LEU A 134 6.50 -13.35 29.24
C LEU A 134 5.44 -14.20 29.95
N ALA A 135 4.70 -15.03 29.22
CA ALA A 135 3.72 -15.97 29.76
C ALA A 135 4.34 -17.33 30.16
N SER A 136 5.64 -17.52 29.97
CA SER A 136 6.29 -18.80 30.23
C SER A 136 6.48 -19.06 31.72
N GLU A 137 6.05 -20.23 32.20
CA GLU A 137 6.38 -20.74 33.54
C GLU A 137 7.89 -20.85 33.78
N ALA A 138 8.69 -21.03 32.71
CA ALA A 138 10.14 -21.06 32.80
C ALA A 138 10.71 -19.71 33.27
N LEU A 139 10.08 -18.58 32.89
CA LEU A 139 10.49 -17.27 33.35
C LEU A 139 10.16 -17.09 34.83
N GLU A 140 8.95 -17.46 35.24
CA GLU A 140 8.52 -17.35 36.65
C GLU A 140 9.34 -18.25 37.57
N SER A 141 9.63 -19.48 37.16
CA SER A 141 10.43 -20.43 37.94
C SER A 141 11.92 -20.11 37.98
N SER A 142 12.44 -19.28 37.07
CA SER A 142 13.86 -18.88 37.05
C SER A 142 14.19 -17.79 38.07
N PHE A 143 13.21 -17.03 38.57
CA PHE A 143 13.44 -15.93 39.51
C PHE A 143 12.60 -16.10 40.78
N PHE A 144 13.27 -16.26 41.92
CA PHE A 144 12.61 -16.47 43.22
C PHE A 144 12.12 -15.18 43.87
N LEU A 145 12.77 -14.04 43.58
CA LEU A 145 12.39 -12.74 44.09
C LEU A 145 11.41 -12.06 43.12
N THR A 146 10.25 -11.64 43.64
CA THR A 146 9.24 -10.91 42.85
C THR A 146 9.82 -9.65 42.21
N SER A 147 10.71 -8.94 42.89
CA SER A 147 11.38 -7.76 42.35
C SER A 147 12.29 -8.06 41.16
N GLU A 148 12.94 -9.23 41.13
CA GLU A 148 13.77 -9.67 40.01
C GLU A 148 12.92 -10.11 38.83
N LEU A 149 11.83 -10.85 39.10
CA LEU A 149 10.88 -11.26 38.07
C LEU A 149 10.25 -10.05 37.36
N GLU A 150 9.81 -9.04 38.12
CA GLU A 150 9.25 -7.81 37.54
C GLU A 150 10.28 -7.01 36.74
N ARG A 151 11.55 -6.96 37.21
CA ARG A 151 12.65 -6.37 36.43
C ARG A 151 12.90 -7.14 35.13
N ALA A 152 12.85 -8.47 35.15
CA ALA A 152 13.03 -9.31 33.97
C ALA A 152 11.91 -9.08 32.95
N ARG A 153 10.65 -9.09 33.41
CA ARG A 153 9.47 -8.79 32.59
C ARG A 153 9.55 -7.42 31.95
N THR A 154 9.92 -6.41 32.74
CA THR A 154 10.09 -5.04 32.24
C THR A 154 11.16 -4.98 31.16
N SER A 155 12.33 -5.59 31.41
CA SER A 155 13.44 -5.56 30.46
C SER A 155 13.13 -6.30 29.16
N LEU A 156 12.49 -7.45 29.22
CA LEU A 156 12.07 -8.20 28.03
C LEU A 156 10.98 -7.43 27.27
N SER A 157 10.05 -6.79 27.97
CA SER A 157 8.99 -5.98 27.34
C SER A 157 9.52 -4.83 26.49
N LEU A 158 10.71 -4.30 26.80
CA LEU A 158 11.37 -3.28 25.99
C LEU A 158 11.80 -3.77 24.60
N LEU A 159 11.88 -5.09 24.36
CA LEU A 159 12.11 -5.65 23.02
C LEU A 159 10.95 -5.31 22.07
N ARG A 160 9.75 -5.03 22.60
CA ARG A 160 8.60 -4.58 21.81
C ARG A 160 8.88 -3.29 21.05
N ASN A 161 9.79 -2.43 21.52
CA ASN A 161 10.17 -1.22 20.79
C ASN A 161 10.78 -1.54 19.41
N SER A 162 11.39 -2.73 19.25
CA SER A 162 11.89 -3.19 17.95
C SER A 162 10.75 -3.52 16.98
N GLU A 163 9.59 -3.96 17.48
CA GLU A 163 8.36 -4.11 16.68
C GLU A 163 7.96 -2.76 16.07
N GLU A 164 7.90 -1.72 16.88
CA GLU A 164 7.56 -0.35 16.44
C GLU A 164 8.59 0.15 15.41
N LYS A 165 9.87 -0.14 15.63
CA LYS A 165 10.94 0.18 14.68
C LYS A 165 10.74 -0.53 13.34
N PHE A 166 10.45 -1.83 13.33
CA PHE A 166 10.16 -2.57 12.10
C PHE A 166 8.95 -1.98 11.36
N ARG A 167 7.85 -1.70 12.07
CA ARG A 167 6.64 -1.08 11.48
C ARG A 167 6.91 0.32 10.92
N SER A 168 7.77 1.10 11.56
CA SER A 168 8.16 2.43 11.08
C SER A 168 8.96 2.35 9.78
N VAL A 169 9.97 1.47 9.71
CA VAL A 169 10.77 1.24 8.50
C VAL A 169 9.89 0.69 7.37
N LEU A 170 9.01 -0.26 7.70
CA LEU A 170 8.04 -0.84 6.78
C LEU A 170 7.14 0.22 6.15
N LYS A 171 6.52 1.09 6.97
CA LYS A 171 5.64 2.15 6.49
C LYS A 171 6.38 3.10 5.54
N SER A 172 7.58 3.55 5.93
CA SER A 172 8.40 4.41 5.08
C SER A 172 8.80 3.71 3.78
N GLY A 173 9.09 2.41 3.83
CA GLY A 173 9.38 1.59 2.67
C GLY A 173 8.19 1.46 1.72
N LEU A 174 6.99 1.14 2.22
CA LEU A 174 5.75 1.08 1.43
C LEU A 174 5.45 2.41 0.74
N ASP A 175 5.59 3.53 1.46
CA ASP A 175 5.42 4.87 0.89
C ASP A 175 6.42 5.12 -0.24
N HIS A 176 7.67 4.68 -0.07
CA HIS A 176 8.70 4.83 -1.10
C HIS A 176 8.39 3.97 -2.34
N LEU A 177 8.04 2.69 -2.16
CA LEU A 177 7.61 1.79 -3.24
C LEU A 177 6.44 2.39 -4.04
N PHE A 178 5.43 2.87 -3.32
CA PHE A 178 4.24 3.48 -3.92
C PHE A 178 4.62 4.70 -4.75
N ASN A 179 5.39 5.63 -4.18
CA ASN A 179 5.74 6.89 -4.84
C ASN A 179 6.60 6.68 -6.09
N GLN A 180 7.44 5.66 -6.11
CA GLN A 180 8.35 5.40 -7.24
C GLN A 180 7.69 4.59 -8.35
N LEU A 181 6.96 3.52 -8.04
CA LEU A 181 6.48 2.58 -9.05
C LEU A 181 5.00 2.72 -9.42
N VAL A 182 4.15 3.04 -8.44
CA VAL A 182 2.69 3.05 -8.64
C VAL A 182 2.17 4.44 -8.90
N ARG A 183 2.60 5.44 -8.13
CA ARG A 183 2.11 6.83 -8.25
C ARG A 183 2.26 7.40 -9.67
N PRO A 184 3.37 7.21 -10.41
CA PRO A 184 3.49 7.72 -11.78
C PRO A 184 2.49 7.07 -12.75
N LYS A 185 2.22 5.77 -12.57
CA LYS A 185 1.30 4.99 -13.41
C LYS A 185 -0.18 5.18 -13.01
N LEU A 186 -0.42 5.55 -11.75
CA LEU A 186 -1.75 5.87 -11.23
C LEU A 186 -2.25 7.24 -11.73
N ARG A 187 -1.36 8.20 -11.96
CA ARG A 187 -1.71 9.55 -12.46
C ARG A 187 -2.54 9.53 -13.76
N PRO A 188 -2.14 8.82 -14.83
CA PRO A 188 -2.93 8.77 -16.06
C PRO A 188 -4.14 7.83 -15.99
N LEU A 189 -4.33 7.06 -14.91
CA LEU A 189 -5.40 6.06 -14.84
C LEU A 189 -6.77 6.70 -15.11
N LEU A 190 -7.09 7.78 -14.39
CA LEU A 190 -8.39 8.43 -14.53
C LEU A 190 -8.59 9.05 -15.92
N SER A 191 -7.56 9.64 -16.51
CA SER A 191 -7.66 10.20 -17.86
C SER A 191 -7.91 9.12 -18.91
N GLU A 192 -7.35 7.92 -18.75
CA GLU A 192 -7.61 6.80 -19.65
C GLU A 192 -9.01 6.19 -19.42
N VAL A 193 -9.43 6.10 -18.15
CA VAL A 193 -10.77 5.60 -17.79
C VAL A 193 -11.87 6.48 -18.38
N TYR A 194 -11.74 7.80 -18.26
CA TYR A 194 -12.74 8.76 -18.71
C TYR A 194 -12.49 9.31 -20.12
N LYS A 195 -11.52 8.74 -20.85
CA LYS A 195 -11.22 9.14 -22.22
C LYS A 195 -12.45 8.99 -23.11
N ASP A 196 -12.83 10.06 -23.79
CA ASP A 196 -14.00 10.11 -24.69
C ASP A 196 -15.35 9.78 -23.99
N VAL A 197 -15.42 9.91 -22.65
CA VAL A 197 -16.66 9.71 -21.89
C VAL A 197 -17.35 11.06 -21.65
N SER A 198 -18.61 11.16 -22.04
CA SER A 198 -19.49 12.30 -21.77
C SER A 198 -20.62 11.87 -20.83
N TYR A 199 -20.97 12.71 -19.85
CA TYR A 199 -22.17 12.56 -19.04
C TYR A 199 -23.30 13.53 -19.44
N LYS A 200 -23.21 14.13 -20.62
CA LYS A 200 -24.35 14.78 -21.27
C LYS A 200 -25.07 13.73 -22.09
N LEU A 201 -25.97 13.00 -21.47
CA LEU A 201 -26.64 11.83 -22.04
C LEU A 201 -28.12 12.11 -22.26
N ASP A 202 -28.61 11.70 -23.43
CA ASP A 202 -30.03 11.44 -23.70
C ASP A 202 -30.33 9.94 -23.45
N GLU A 203 -31.57 9.51 -23.71
CA GLU A 203 -31.99 8.13 -23.46
C GLU A 203 -31.19 7.10 -24.28
N ASP A 204 -30.96 7.38 -25.57
CA ASP A 204 -30.22 6.49 -26.46
C ASP A 204 -28.74 6.38 -26.04
N ALA A 205 -28.09 7.52 -25.76
CA ALA A 205 -26.70 7.55 -25.30
C ALA A 205 -26.56 6.93 -23.90
N TYR A 206 -27.56 7.07 -23.02
CA TYR A 206 -27.58 6.40 -21.72
C TYR A 206 -27.63 4.88 -21.88
N ASN A 207 -28.52 4.36 -22.73
CA ASN A 207 -28.64 2.93 -23.01
C ASN A 207 -27.35 2.37 -23.63
N GLU A 208 -26.73 3.11 -24.56
CA GLU A 208 -25.46 2.75 -25.16
C GLU A 208 -24.31 2.74 -24.14
N ALA A 209 -24.23 3.77 -23.30
CA ALA A 209 -23.25 3.85 -22.22
C ALA A 209 -23.43 2.72 -21.20
N GLU A 210 -24.67 2.34 -20.90
CA GLU A 210 -24.98 1.20 -20.05
C GLU A 210 -24.52 -0.13 -20.64
N TYR A 211 -24.78 -0.34 -21.92
CA TYR A 211 -24.35 -1.55 -22.62
C TYR A 211 -22.82 -1.65 -22.74
N ARG A 212 -22.15 -0.55 -23.12
CA ARG A 212 -20.69 -0.51 -23.29
C ARG A 212 -19.97 -0.63 -21.96
N ASP A 213 -20.44 0.09 -20.94
CA ASP A 213 -19.90 0.05 -19.59
C ASP A 213 -18.38 0.30 -19.52
N ASP A 214 -17.94 1.28 -20.33
CA ASP A 214 -16.52 1.55 -20.58
C ASP A 214 -15.79 1.98 -19.31
N VAL A 215 -16.38 2.85 -18.48
CA VAL A 215 -15.75 3.39 -17.26
C VAL A 215 -15.36 2.26 -16.31
N ARG A 216 -16.29 1.36 -15.97
CA ARG A 216 -16.02 0.22 -15.09
C ARG A 216 -14.96 -0.70 -15.70
N LYS A 217 -15.12 -1.11 -16.97
CA LYS A 217 -14.19 -2.05 -17.64
C LYS A 217 -12.78 -1.49 -17.72
N ARG A 218 -12.63 -0.22 -18.11
CA ARG A 218 -11.33 0.46 -18.20
C ARG A 218 -10.70 0.64 -16.82
N PHE A 219 -11.49 0.99 -15.81
CA PHE A 219 -11.00 1.14 -14.45
C PHE A 219 -10.47 -0.18 -13.90
N VAL A 220 -11.28 -1.25 -13.98
CA VAL A 220 -10.90 -2.59 -13.51
C VAL A 220 -9.62 -3.05 -14.22
N LYS A 221 -9.58 -2.96 -15.55
CA LYS A 221 -8.39 -3.34 -16.32
C LYS A 221 -7.14 -2.55 -15.93
N GLY A 222 -7.26 -1.23 -15.80
CA GLY A 222 -6.14 -0.36 -15.42
C GLY A 222 -5.68 -0.60 -13.99
N TRP A 223 -6.62 -0.80 -13.06
CA TRP A 223 -6.34 -1.07 -11.66
C TRP A 223 -5.69 -2.43 -11.44
N ASP A 224 -6.22 -3.49 -12.06
CA ASP A 224 -5.64 -4.84 -12.00
C ASP A 224 -4.22 -4.86 -12.57
N ALA A 225 -3.97 -4.18 -13.70
CA ALA A 225 -2.64 -4.05 -14.27
C ALA A 225 -1.64 -3.36 -13.33
N LEU A 226 -2.11 -2.48 -12.44
CA LEU A 226 -1.28 -1.80 -11.45
C LEU A 226 -1.06 -2.63 -10.18
N MET A 227 -2.09 -3.33 -9.70
CA MET A 227 -2.12 -3.89 -8.34
C MET A 227 -1.90 -5.40 -8.26
N SER A 228 -2.21 -6.17 -9.31
CA SER A 228 -2.12 -7.64 -9.31
C SER A 228 -0.76 -8.16 -8.84
N ALA A 229 0.32 -7.62 -9.39
CA ALA A 229 1.68 -8.04 -9.03
C ALA A 229 2.01 -7.82 -7.55
N TYR A 230 1.40 -6.83 -6.89
CA TYR A 230 1.60 -6.53 -5.47
C TYR A 230 0.71 -7.38 -4.58
N ARG A 231 -0.52 -7.70 -5.03
CA ARG A 231 -1.45 -8.60 -4.32
C ARG A 231 -0.82 -9.96 -4.06
N ASP A 232 -0.18 -10.53 -5.08
CA ASP A 232 0.31 -11.90 -5.01
C ASP A 232 1.66 -12.00 -4.27
N SER A 233 2.32 -10.87 -4.02
CA SER A 233 3.69 -10.83 -3.51
C SER A 233 3.83 -10.23 -2.11
N LEU A 234 3.02 -9.23 -1.74
CA LEU A 234 3.02 -8.63 -0.40
C LEU A 234 2.30 -9.54 0.62
N THR A 235 2.62 -9.38 1.91
CA THR A 235 1.75 -9.88 2.99
C THR A 235 0.39 -9.19 2.89
N GLU A 236 -0.66 -9.85 3.40
CA GLU A 236 -2.02 -9.29 3.41
C GLU A 236 -2.09 -7.91 4.08
N SER A 237 -1.45 -7.76 5.24
CA SER A 237 -1.39 -6.48 5.96
C SER A 237 -0.66 -5.39 5.15
N ASN A 238 0.44 -5.73 4.51
CA ASN A 238 1.18 -4.79 3.66
C ASN A 238 0.36 -4.39 2.43
N PHE A 239 -0.30 -5.36 1.79
CA PHE A 239 -1.14 -5.09 0.63
C PHE A 239 -2.31 -4.19 1.00
N ASP A 240 -2.99 -4.41 2.11
CA ASP A 240 -4.11 -3.56 2.56
C ASP A 240 -3.68 -2.11 2.80
N LEU A 241 -2.53 -1.90 3.45
CA LEU A 241 -1.95 -0.56 3.65
C LEU A 241 -1.60 0.09 2.31
N PHE A 242 -0.93 -0.66 1.42
CA PHE A 242 -0.51 -0.19 0.11
C PHE A 242 -1.71 0.17 -0.79
N PHE A 243 -2.73 -0.69 -0.79
CA PHE A 243 -3.97 -0.53 -1.53
C PHE A 243 -4.75 0.70 -1.05
N SER A 244 -4.87 0.85 0.27
CA SER A 244 -5.53 2.02 0.88
C SER A 244 -4.83 3.33 0.50
N THR A 245 -3.50 3.36 0.51
CA THR A 245 -2.71 4.52 0.04
C THR A 245 -2.99 4.85 -1.42
N ALA A 246 -3.04 3.85 -2.29
CA ALA A 246 -3.33 4.04 -3.70
C ALA A 246 -4.72 4.64 -3.94
N VAL A 247 -5.74 4.11 -3.27
CA VAL A 247 -7.12 4.64 -3.37
C VAL A 247 -7.17 6.08 -2.85
N ASN A 248 -6.57 6.37 -1.70
CA ASN A 248 -6.54 7.72 -1.14
C ASN A 248 -5.90 8.75 -2.07
N VAL A 249 -4.84 8.37 -2.79
CA VAL A 249 -4.18 9.23 -3.78
C VAL A 249 -5.04 9.44 -5.02
N LEU A 250 -5.87 8.45 -5.39
CA LEU A 250 -6.77 8.52 -6.54
C LEU A 250 -7.99 9.41 -6.31
N VAL A 251 -8.54 9.42 -5.08
CA VAL A 251 -9.79 10.12 -4.75
C VAL A 251 -9.73 11.61 -5.09
N ARG A 252 -8.65 12.32 -4.71
CA ARG A 252 -8.57 13.78 -4.92
C ARG A 252 -8.56 14.18 -6.40
N PRO A 253 -7.70 13.60 -7.27
CA PRO A 253 -7.79 13.80 -8.72
C PRO A 253 -9.16 13.44 -9.29
N TRP A 254 -9.80 12.39 -8.74
CA TRP A 254 -11.11 11.95 -9.20
C TRP A 254 -12.20 12.97 -8.90
N GLU A 255 -12.27 13.48 -7.66
CA GLU A 255 -13.18 14.58 -7.31
C GLU A 255 -12.95 15.80 -8.21
N SER A 256 -11.69 16.17 -8.44
CA SER A 256 -11.34 17.32 -9.29
C SER A 256 -11.80 17.12 -10.74
N MET A 257 -11.67 15.91 -11.28
CA MET A 257 -12.10 15.59 -12.63
C MET A 257 -13.62 15.65 -12.75
N VAL A 258 -14.37 15.06 -11.80
CA VAL A 258 -15.84 15.11 -11.78
C VAL A 258 -16.34 16.56 -11.72
N ARG A 259 -15.70 17.42 -10.93
CA ARG A 259 -16.03 18.86 -10.86
C ARG A 259 -15.78 19.62 -12.16
N GLY A 260 -14.90 19.11 -13.03
CA GLY A 260 -14.66 19.67 -14.36
C GLY A 260 -15.67 19.24 -15.43
N MET A 261 -16.55 18.28 -15.10
CA MET A 261 -17.54 17.74 -16.03
C MET A 261 -18.89 18.44 -15.92
N LYS A 262 -19.77 18.14 -16.86
CA LYS A 262 -21.15 18.63 -16.93
C LYS A 262 -22.09 17.45 -17.15
N PHE A 263 -23.26 17.50 -16.52
CA PHE A 263 -24.15 16.34 -16.37
C PHE A 263 -25.57 16.69 -16.79
N THR A 264 -26.23 15.78 -17.51
CA THR A 264 -27.71 15.73 -17.54
C THR A 264 -28.20 14.87 -16.37
N GLU A 265 -29.51 14.81 -16.11
CA GLU A 265 -30.09 13.94 -15.06
C GLU A 265 -29.71 12.46 -15.28
N LEU A 266 -29.86 11.96 -16.52
CA LEU A 266 -29.43 10.61 -16.90
C LEU A 266 -27.90 10.43 -16.74
N GLY A 267 -27.13 11.47 -17.05
CA GLY A 267 -25.69 11.51 -16.81
C GLY A 267 -25.31 11.39 -15.34
N ALA A 268 -26.03 12.07 -14.46
CA ALA A 268 -25.82 12.01 -13.01
C ALA A 268 -26.12 10.60 -12.48
N LEU A 269 -27.23 9.98 -12.90
CA LEU A 269 -27.57 8.60 -12.56
C LEU A 269 -26.49 7.61 -13.04
N ARG A 270 -25.94 7.83 -14.25
CA ARG A 270 -24.85 7.00 -14.78
C ARG A 270 -23.57 7.14 -13.94
N LEU A 271 -23.16 8.36 -13.61
CA LEU A 271 -21.98 8.61 -12.78
C LEU A 271 -22.11 7.93 -11.40
N ASP A 272 -23.27 8.08 -10.76
CA ASP A 272 -23.56 7.50 -9.45
C ASP A 272 -23.48 5.96 -9.50
N ARG A 273 -23.98 5.33 -10.57
CA ARG A 273 -23.78 3.89 -10.83
C ARG A 273 -22.31 3.53 -11.07
N ASP A 274 -21.58 4.30 -11.87
CA ASP A 274 -20.14 4.05 -12.14
C ASP A 274 -19.33 4.07 -10.82
N ILE A 275 -19.52 5.09 -9.99
CA ILE A 275 -18.82 5.21 -8.69
C ILE A 275 -19.19 4.06 -7.76
N ARG A 276 -20.48 3.70 -7.65
CA ARG A 276 -20.91 2.57 -6.81
C ARG A 276 -20.32 1.24 -7.27
N THR A 277 -20.30 0.97 -8.57
CA THR A 277 -19.75 -0.28 -9.11
C THR A 277 -18.23 -0.36 -8.91
N ILE A 278 -17.50 0.75 -9.12
CA ILE A 278 -16.07 0.79 -8.85
C ILE A 278 -15.78 0.62 -7.36
N LEU A 279 -16.53 1.28 -6.47
CA LEU A 279 -16.38 1.10 -5.02
C LEU A 279 -16.62 -0.34 -4.59
N SER A 280 -17.65 -0.99 -5.15
CA SER A 280 -17.95 -2.41 -4.88
C SER A 280 -16.79 -3.30 -5.32
N TYR A 281 -16.23 -3.05 -6.51
CA TYR A 281 -15.03 -3.75 -6.99
C TYR A 281 -13.81 -3.51 -6.10
N LEU A 282 -13.49 -2.25 -5.76
CA LEU A 282 -12.35 -1.95 -4.87
C LEU A 282 -12.53 -2.60 -3.48
N SER A 283 -13.75 -2.65 -2.97
CA SER A 283 -14.05 -3.28 -1.68
C SER A 283 -13.91 -4.81 -1.72
N SER A 284 -14.20 -5.46 -2.84
CA SER A 284 -14.02 -6.92 -2.98
C SER A 284 -12.53 -7.31 -3.08
N GLN A 285 -11.70 -6.37 -3.54
CA GLN A 285 -10.26 -6.55 -3.68
C GLN A 285 -9.49 -6.42 -2.35
N ALA A 286 -10.04 -5.72 -1.35
CA ALA A 286 -9.41 -5.58 -0.03
C ALA A 286 -10.48 -5.60 1.07
N PRO A 287 -10.97 -6.80 1.47
CA PRO A 287 -12.07 -6.93 2.42
C PRO A 287 -11.80 -6.25 3.77
N PHE A 288 -10.57 -6.37 4.27
CA PHE A 288 -10.15 -5.78 5.55
C PHE A 288 -10.03 -4.25 5.50
N ALA A 289 -9.67 -3.69 4.34
CA ALA A 289 -9.63 -2.25 4.12
C ALA A 289 -10.99 -1.63 3.73
N SER A 290 -12.02 -2.45 3.47
CA SER A 290 -13.31 -2.00 2.90
C SER A 290 -13.98 -0.84 3.65
N GLY A 291 -13.89 -0.82 4.98
CA GLY A 291 -14.39 0.29 5.80
C GLY A 291 -13.67 1.61 5.52
N SER A 292 -12.33 1.58 5.50
CA SER A 292 -11.51 2.76 5.18
C SER A 292 -11.72 3.22 3.74
N LEU A 293 -11.88 2.29 2.79
CA LEU A 293 -12.16 2.61 1.39
C LEU A 293 -13.49 3.36 1.22
N ARG A 294 -14.54 2.91 1.91
CA ARG A 294 -15.84 3.62 1.91
C ARG A 294 -15.70 5.02 2.46
N GLU A 295 -14.92 5.20 3.52
CA GLU A 295 -14.66 6.53 4.07
C GLU A 295 -13.90 7.42 3.07
N SER A 296 -12.86 6.88 2.42
CA SER A 296 -12.08 7.61 1.42
C SER A 296 -12.92 8.06 0.23
N LEU A 297 -13.84 7.22 -0.27
CA LEU A 297 -14.73 7.57 -1.39
C LEU A 297 -16.02 8.29 -0.98
N SER A 298 -16.29 8.45 0.32
CA SER A 298 -17.56 9.00 0.83
C SER A 298 -17.90 10.37 0.24
N ARG A 299 -16.91 11.26 0.12
CA ARG A 299 -17.10 12.57 -0.52
C ARG A 299 -17.47 12.46 -1.99
N LEU A 300 -16.82 11.58 -2.74
CA LEU A 300 -17.13 11.36 -4.15
C LEU A 300 -18.53 10.76 -4.34
N GLN A 301 -18.95 9.88 -3.44
CA GLN A 301 -20.33 9.36 -3.41
C GLN A 301 -21.34 10.47 -3.10
N GLN A 302 -21.08 11.33 -2.10
CA GLN A 302 -21.93 12.48 -1.79
C GLN A 302 -22.05 13.44 -2.99
N ILE A 303 -20.95 13.69 -3.73
CA ILE A 303 -21.00 14.48 -4.96
C ILE A 303 -21.93 13.83 -6.00
N ALA A 304 -21.81 12.53 -6.21
CA ALA A 304 -22.64 11.80 -7.18
C ALA A 304 -24.12 11.81 -6.77
N THR A 305 -24.41 11.55 -5.51
CA THR A 305 -25.77 11.62 -4.96
C THR A 305 -26.35 13.03 -5.09
N LEU A 306 -25.58 14.09 -4.80
CA LEU A 306 -26.07 15.46 -4.97
C LEU A 306 -26.50 15.79 -6.39
N LEU A 307 -25.83 15.21 -7.39
CA LEU A 307 -26.18 15.39 -8.80
C LEU A 307 -27.48 14.66 -9.19
N THR A 308 -27.91 13.67 -8.42
CA THR A 308 -29.15 12.91 -8.68
C THR A 308 -30.37 13.46 -7.94
N LEU A 309 -30.22 14.47 -7.08
CA LEU A 309 -31.30 15.01 -6.25
C LEU A 309 -31.89 16.29 -6.84
N ASP A 310 -33.20 16.32 -6.99
CA ASP A 310 -33.94 17.37 -7.68
C ASP A 310 -33.93 18.69 -6.89
N SER A 311 -34.11 18.64 -5.56
CA SER A 311 -34.28 19.84 -4.73
C SER A 311 -33.13 20.11 -3.76
N ALA A 312 -32.87 21.38 -3.46
CA ALA A 312 -31.82 21.78 -2.52
C ALA A 312 -32.10 21.30 -1.09
N ASP A 313 -33.38 21.31 -0.70
CA ASP A 313 -33.85 20.88 0.62
C ASP A 313 -33.62 19.36 0.81
N GLU A 314 -33.92 18.55 -0.21
CA GLU A 314 -33.65 17.11 -0.19
C GLU A 314 -32.15 16.80 -0.12
N ALA A 315 -31.31 17.59 -0.80
CA ALA A 315 -29.86 17.46 -0.70
C ALA A 315 -29.35 17.74 0.72
N GLU A 316 -29.87 18.77 1.38
CA GLU A 316 -29.49 19.08 2.76
C GLU A 316 -29.92 17.95 3.72
N GLU A 317 -31.13 17.42 3.56
CA GLU A 317 -31.62 16.28 4.34
C GLU A 317 -30.75 15.03 4.16
N VAL A 318 -30.50 14.60 2.91
CA VAL A 318 -29.70 13.40 2.60
C VAL A 318 -28.25 13.54 3.06
N LEU A 319 -27.63 14.71 2.88
CA LEU A 319 -26.28 14.97 3.36
C LEU A 319 -26.22 14.98 4.89
N SER A 320 -27.21 15.57 5.57
CA SER A 320 -27.25 15.60 7.03
C SER A 320 -27.36 14.18 7.61
N ALA A 321 -28.20 13.33 7.00
CA ALA A 321 -28.40 11.94 7.43
C ALA A 321 -27.17 11.05 7.20
N SER A 322 -26.38 11.33 6.14
CA SER A 322 -25.19 10.55 5.78
C SER A 322 -23.87 11.08 6.37
N GLY A 323 -23.92 12.16 7.16
CA GLY A 323 -22.75 12.82 7.72
C GLY A 323 -22.07 13.71 6.67
N ASN A 324 -22.62 14.91 6.46
CA ASN A 324 -22.18 15.84 5.43
C ASN A 324 -20.68 16.13 5.51
N ARG A 325 -19.96 15.86 4.40
CA ARG A 325 -18.52 16.15 4.26
C ARG A 325 -18.24 17.30 3.30
N LEU A 326 -19.28 17.99 2.80
CA LEU A 326 -19.22 19.06 1.81
C LEU A 326 -19.64 20.39 2.43
N THR A 327 -18.97 21.47 2.06
CA THR A 327 -19.38 22.83 2.47
C THR A 327 -20.59 23.30 1.67
N SER A 328 -21.36 24.26 2.19
CA SER A 328 -22.49 24.84 1.45
C SER A 328 -22.09 25.42 0.09
N SER A 329 -20.89 26.03 0.00
CA SER A 329 -20.35 26.53 -1.27
C SER A 329 -20.01 25.41 -2.26
N GLU A 330 -19.52 24.26 -1.77
CA GLU A 330 -19.30 23.07 -2.60
C GLU A 330 -20.63 22.54 -3.13
N VAL A 331 -21.67 22.43 -2.28
CA VAL A 331 -23.00 21.95 -2.69
C VAL A 331 -23.57 22.80 -3.83
N SER A 332 -23.56 24.13 -3.69
CA SER A 332 -24.02 25.04 -4.74
C SER A 332 -23.21 24.89 -6.04
N SER A 333 -21.88 24.73 -5.92
CA SER A 333 -20.99 24.57 -7.09
C SER A 333 -21.21 23.24 -7.81
N ILE A 334 -21.46 22.16 -7.06
CA ILE A 334 -21.73 20.83 -7.61
C ILE A 334 -23.08 20.81 -8.33
N ARG A 335 -24.13 21.42 -7.76
CA ARG A 335 -25.43 21.55 -8.41
C ARG A 335 -25.35 22.31 -9.74
N ALA A 336 -24.49 23.33 -9.82
CA ALA A 336 -24.23 24.08 -11.06
C ALA A 336 -23.52 23.26 -12.17
N LEU A 337 -23.18 21.99 -11.92
CA LEU A 337 -22.68 21.08 -12.95
C LEU A 337 -23.79 20.43 -13.78
N LEU A 338 -25.04 20.47 -13.30
CA LEU A 338 -26.22 20.04 -14.04
C LEU A 338 -26.52 21.06 -15.16
N VAL A 339 -26.83 20.58 -16.37
CA VAL A 339 -27.10 21.40 -17.57
C VAL A 339 -28.27 20.87 -18.38
#